data_AF-A0A7X7RRT2-F1
#
_entry.id   AF-A0A7X7RRT2-F1
#
_cell.length_a   1.000
_cell.length_b   1.000
_cell.length_c   1.000
_cell.angle_alpha   90.00
_cell.angle_beta   90.00
_cell.angle_gamma   90.00
#
_symmetry.space_group_name_H-M   'P 1'
#
loop_
_entity.id
_entity.type
_entity.pdbx_description
1 polymer ?
#
loop_
_entity_poly.entity_id
_entity_poly.type
_entity_poly.pdbx_seq_one_letter_code
_entity_poly.pdbx_strand_id
1 'polypeptide(L)'
;MNIIEYFRTDNKEYWLSKIKECDWGAGQFLYELLKNQKLMEYVGKNTKVLMLVEGENLISFCTLADKDDIQPTELTPWIGWIYTFPNYRGHRYVGKLLSYAEELAKVDGMNDIYISTNHNGLYEKYGYEFYKMMKDMQGEDSRVYVRHL
;
A
#
# COMPACT_ATOMS: atom_id res chain seq x y z
N MET A 1 1.73 -5.04 18.74
CA MET A 1 1.83 -4.53 17.35
C MET A 1 1.84 -3.01 17.29
N ASN A 2 2.70 -2.44 16.45
CA ASN A 2 2.78 -1.00 16.17
C ASN A 2 2.83 -0.77 14.66
N ILE A 3 2.39 0.40 14.20
CA ILE A 3 2.61 0.84 12.82
C ILE A 3 3.84 1.75 12.81
N ILE A 4 4.79 1.45 11.94
CA ILE A 4 5.97 2.26 11.68
C ILE A 4 6.02 2.65 10.21
N GLU A 5 6.80 3.69 9.89
CA GLU A 5 6.97 4.17 8.53
C GLU A 5 8.45 3.98 8.12
N TYR A 6 8.67 3.38 6.95
CA TYR A 6 10.00 2.95 6.49
C TYR A 6 11.01 4.11 6.38
N PHE A 7 10.62 5.28 5.88
CA PHE A 7 11.56 6.39 5.72
C PHE A 7 11.92 7.08 7.04
N ARG A 8 11.10 6.91 8.08
CA ARG A 8 11.26 7.48 9.44
C ARG A 8 11.88 6.52 10.46
N THR A 9 12.17 5.27 10.09
CA THR A 9 12.83 4.32 10.99
C THR A 9 14.35 4.46 10.98
N ASP A 10 15.00 4.22 12.12
CA ASP A 10 16.46 4.26 12.23
C ASP A 10 17.13 3.07 11.53
N ASN A 11 16.46 1.92 11.44
CA ASN A 11 17.04 0.67 10.91
C ASN A 11 16.45 0.28 9.56
N LYS A 12 16.62 1.14 8.55
CA LYS A 12 16.08 0.92 7.19
C LYS A 12 16.59 -0.35 6.51
N GLU A 13 17.86 -0.71 6.72
CA GLU A 13 18.45 -1.91 6.13
C GLU A 13 17.77 -3.19 6.65
N TYR A 14 17.53 -3.25 7.96
CA TYR A 14 16.80 -4.36 8.57
C TYR A 14 15.39 -4.49 8.01
N TRP A 15 14.61 -3.41 8.02
CA TRP A 15 13.23 -3.48 7.51
C TRP A 15 13.17 -3.75 6.01
N LEU A 16 14.14 -3.27 5.23
CA LEU A 16 14.26 -3.61 3.82
C LEU A 16 14.51 -5.12 3.63
N SER A 17 15.35 -5.72 4.48
CA SER A 17 15.56 -7.18 4.48
C SER A 17 14.29 -7.95 4.81
N LYS A 18 13.44 -7.42 5.70
CA LYS A 18 12.13 -8.00 6.00
C LYS A 18 11.15 -7.87 4.84
N ILE A 19 11.10 -6.73 4.16
CA ILE A 19 10.27 -6.57 2.95
C ILE A 19 10.71 -7.55 1.86
N LYS A 20 12.00 -7.82 1.74
CA LYS A 20 12.56 -8.81 0.79
C LYS A 20 12.04 -10.24 1.03
N GLU A 21 11.62 -10.58 2.24
CA GLU A 21 11.06 -11.92 2.55
C GLU A 21 9.66 -12.14 1.93
N CYS A 22 9.03 -11.11 1.36
CA CYS A 22 7.73 -11.17 0.71
C CYS A 22 7.70 -12.17 -0.48
N ASP A 23 6.73 -13.08 -0.52
CA ASP A 23 6.60 -14.06 -1.61
C ASP A 23 5.84 -13.55 -2.85
N TRP A 24 5.38 -12.29 -2.82
CA TRP A 24 4.57 -11.71 -3.88
C TRP A 24 5.41 -10.86 -4.84
N GLY A 25 5.26 -11.10 -6.15
CA GLY A 25 6.06 -10.46 -7.21
C GLY A 25 6.04 -8.93 -7.19
N ALA A 26 4.87 -8.30 -6.99
CA ALA A 26 4.82 -6.84 -6.88
C ALA A 26 5.49 -6.35 -5.58
N GLY A 27 5.42 -7.11 -4.50
CA GLY A 27 6.16 -6.84 -3.26
C GLY A 27 7.68 -6.89 -3.45
N GLN A 28 8.17 -7.83 -4.29
CA GLN A 28 9.58 -7.86 -4.71
C GLN A 28 9.95 -6.63 -5.55
N PHE A 29 9.04 -6.14 -6.38
CA PHE A 29 9.26 -4.91 -7.12
C PHE A 29 9.35 -3.68 -6.19
N LEU A 30 8.51 -3.59 -5.15
CA LEU A 30 8.64 -2.57 -4.10
C LEU A 30 10.02 -2.64 -3.43
N TYR A 31 10.49 -3.83 -3.08
CA TYR A 31 11.83 -4.02 -2.51
C TYR A 31 12.92 -3.44 -3.44
N GLU A 32 12.87 -3.72 -4.74
CA GLU A 32 13.85 -3.17 -5.70
C GLU A 32 13.74 -1.65 -5.82
N LEU A 33 12.53 -1.07 -5.80
CA LEU A 33 12.36 0.39 -5.80
C LEU A 33 12.96 1.05 -4.55
N LEU A 34 12.77 0.43 -3.37
CA LEU A 34 13.32 0.92 -2.10
C LEU A 34 14.84 0.81 -2.08
N LYS A 35 15.38 -0.36 -2.44
CA LYS A 35 16.82 -0.64 -2.52
C LYS A 35 17.56 0.35 -3.43
N ASN A 36 16.94 0.69 -4.57
CA ASN A 36 17.53 1.59 -5.55
C ASN A 36 17.12 3.07 -5.35
N GLN A 37 16.39 3.40 -4.27
CA GLN A 37 15.92 4.75 -3.95
C GLN A 37 15.05 5.40 -5.05
N LYS A 38 14.29 4.60 -5.80
CA LYS A 38 13.46 5.04 -6.92
C LYS A 38 11.97 5.14 -6.61
N LEU A 39 11.54 4.72 -5.42
CA LEU A 39 10.11 4.65 -5.09
C LEU A 39 9.39 6.02 -5.25
N MET A 40 9.94 7.08 -4.67
CA MET A 40 9.32 8.42 -4.72
C MET A 40 9.33 9.02 -6.13
N GLU A 41 10.30 8.68 -6.96
CA GLU A 41 10.31 9.05 -8.40
C GLU A 41 9.17 8.34 -9.13
N TYR A 42 8.93 7.06 -8.79
CA TYR A 42 7.98 6.20 -9.47
C TYR A 42 6.52 6.52 -9.10
N VAL A 43 6.22 6.70 -7.81
CA VAL A 43 4.83 6.85 -7.30
C VAL A 43 4.56 8.16 -6.56
N GLY A 44 5.52 9.08 -6.56
CA GLY A 44 5.34 10.44 -6.07
C GLY A 44 6.08 10.74 -4.77
N LYS A 45 6.39 12.02 -4.58
CA LYS A 45 7.28 12.51 -3.54
C LYS A 45 6.72 12.38 -2.13
N ASN A 46 5.39 12.28 -1.99
CA ASN A 46 4.75 12.16 -0.68
C ASN A 46 4.60 10.69 -0.22
N THR A 47 5.15 9.75 -0.99
CA THR A 47 5.01 8.31 -0.74
C THR A 47 5.50 7.92 0.64
N LYS A 48 4.67 7.16 1.36
CA LYS A 48 4.99 6.52 2.63
C LYS A 48 4.96 5.00 2.44
N VAL A 49 5.82 4.28 3.14
CA VAL A 49 5.72 2.82 3.26
C VAL A 49 5.39 2.49 4.70
N LEU A 50 4.15 2.06 4.92
CA LEU A 50 3.58 1.77 6.23
C LEU A 50 3.78 0.29 6.53
N MET A 51 4.29 -0.01 7.72
CA MET A 51 4.63 -1.37 8.15
C MET A 51 3.98 -1.66 9.49
N LEU A 52 3.20 -2.75 9.57
CA LEU A 52 2.69 -3.27 10.82
C LEU A 52 3.71 -4.27 11.37
N VAL A 53 4.21 -4.00 12.57
CA VAL A 53 5.30 -4.76 13.18
C VAL A 53 4.94 -5.24 14.58
N GLU A 54 5.54 -6.35 14.99
CA GLU A 54 5.51 -6.85 16.37
C GLU A 54 6.90 -7.32 16.79
N GLY A 55 7.55 -6.50 17.63
CA GLY A 55 8.98 -6.64 17.90
C GLY A 55 9.77 -6.54 16.59
N GLU A 56 10.50 -7.60 16.29
CA GLU A 56 11.34 -7.75 15.10
C GLU A 56 10.59 -8.32 13.88
N ASN A 57 9.31 -8.65 14.04
CA ASN A 57 8.54 -9.28 12.96
C ASN A 57 7.80 -8.24 12.13
N LEU A 58 8.00 -8.28 10.81
CA LEU A 58 7.15 -7.58 9.85
C LEU A 58 5.92 -8.44 9.55
N ILE A 59 4.74 -7.93 9.91
CA ILE A 59 3.46 -8.66 9.78
C ILE A 59 2.79 -8.33 8.45
N SER A 60 2.78 -7.06 8.09
CA SER A 60 2.09 -6.54 6.91
C SER A 60 2.71 -5.21 6.50
N PHE A 61 2.61 -4.86 5.22
CA PHE A 61 2.96 -3.53 4.72
C PHE A 61 1.99 -3.05 3.65
N CYS A 62 1.95 -1.74 3.43
CA CYS A 62 1.36 -1.09 2.27
C CYS A 62 2.08 0.22 1.97
N THR A 63 1.86 0.80 0.79
CA THR A 63 2.23 2.19 0.51
C THR A 63 1.01 3.10 0.61
N LEU A 64 1.26 4.38 0.91
CA LEU A 64 0.33 5.48 0.65
C LEU A 64 1.06 6.45 -0.28
N ALA A 65 0.58 6.64 -1.50
CA ALA A 65 1.33 7.33 -2.55
C ALA A 65 0.46 8.25 -3.42
N ASP A 66 1.10 9.18 -4.12
CA ASP A 66 0.41 10.11 -5.01
C ASP A 66 -0.16 9.38 -6.25
N LYS A 67 0.54 8.34 -6.70
CA LYS A 67 0.23 7.52 -7.88
C LYS A 67 0.29 6.03 -7.57
N ASP A 68 -0.30 5.23 -8.45
CA ASP A 68 -0.21 3.76 -8.46
C ASP A 68 -0.08 3.23 -9.90
N ASP A 69 -0.33 1.93 -10.11
CA ASP A 69 -0.28 1.27 -11.41
C ASP A 69 -1.42 1.64 -12.39
N ILE A 70 -2.40 2.45 -11.95
CA ILE A 70 -3.45 3.02 -12.79
C ILE A 70 -3.01 4.39 -13.29
N GLN A 71 -2.43 4.45 -14.50
CA GLN A 71 -2.00 5.71 -15.11
C GLN A 71 -2.30 5.73 -16.62
N PRO A 72 -2.64 6.91 -17.19
CA PRO A 72 -2.77 8.22 -16.52
C PRO A 72 -4.09 8.35 -15.72
N THR A 73 -4.05 9.11 -14.62
CA THR A 73 -5.22 9.42 -13.78
C THR A 73 -4.96 10.65 -12.91
N GLU A 74 -6.03 11.36 -12.54
CA GLU A 74 -6.00 12.45 -11.54
C GLU A 74 -6.43 11.96 -10.14
N LEU A 75 -6.82 10.69 -10.01
CA LEU A 75 -7.20 10.12 -8.71
C LEU A 75 -5.97 10.07 -7.80
N THR A 76 -6.13 10.51 -6.55
CA THR A 76 -5.08 10.52 -5.54
C THR A 76 -5.71 10.69 -4.16
N PRO A 77 -5.10 10.15 -3.07
CA PRO A 77 -3.96 9.25 -3.05
C PRO A 77 -4.36 7.78 -3.23
N TRP A 78 -3.35 6.92 -3.40
CA TRP A 78 -3.52 5.49 -3.58
C TRP A 78 -2.91 4.69 -2.44
N ILE A 79 -3.56 3.60 -2.04
CA ILE A 79 -2.95 2.56 -1.22
C ILE A 79 -2.52 1.42 -2.14
N GLY A 80 -1.20 1.31 -2.33
CA GLY A 80 -0.57 0.31 -3.19
C GLY A 80 0.22 -0.72 -2.38
N TRP A 81 0.79 -1.71 -3.07
CA TRP A 81 1.63 -2.77 -2.50
C TRP A 81 1.13 -3.33 -1.16
N ILE A 82 -0.14 -3.73 -1.13
CA ILE A 82 -0.81 -4.20 0.07
C ILE A 82 -0.49 -5.69 0.29
N TYR A 83 0.23 -6.01 1.37
CA TYR A 83 0.64 -7.38 1.63
C TYR A 83 0.62 -7.74 3.12
N THR A 84 0.12 -8.93 3.45
CA THR A 84 0.24 -9.57 4.76
C THR A 84 0.95 -10.91 4.60
N PHE A 85 2.00 -11.13 5.40
CA PHE A 85 2.77 -12.37 5.38
C PHE A 85 1.89 -13.59 5.70
N PRO A 86 2.09 -14.75 5.04
CA PRO A 86 1.17 -15.90 5.11
C PRO A 86 0.80 -16.33 6.53
N ASN A 87 1.79 -16.41 7.43
CA ASN A 87 1.60 -16.83 8.82
C ASN A 87 0.72 -15.87 9.66
N TYR A 88 0.46 -14.67 9.16
CA TYR A 88 -0.35 -13.66 9.83
C TYR A 88 -1.68 -13.37 9.13
N ARG A 89 -1.99 -14.05 8.02
CA ARG A 89 -3.28 -13.93 7.33
C ARG A 89 -4.42 -14.46 8.19
N GLY A 90 -5.66 -14.09 7.87
CA GLY A 90 -6.85 -14.45 8.65
C GLY A 90 -7.16 -13.55 9.86
N HIS A 91 -6.21 -12.70 10.28
CA HIS A 91 -6.37 -11.81 11.44
C HIS A 91 -6.83 -10.38 11.10
N ARG A 92 -7.11 -10.10 9.81
CA ARG A 92 -7.48 -8.76 9.30
C ARG A 92 -6.47 -7.65 9.59
N TYR A 93 -5.20 -7.99 9.75
CA TYR A 93 -4.13 -7.04 10.08
C TYR A 93 -3.91 -5.94 9.03
N VAL A 94 -4.11 -6.25 7.75
CA VAL A 94 -4.10 -5.23 6.69
C VAL A 94 -5.06 -4.08 6.97
N GLY A 95 -6.22 -4.35 7.60
CA GLY A 95 -7.19 -3.32 7.96
C GLY A 95 -6.61 -2.24 8.88
N LYS A 96 -5.64 -2.58 9.75
CA LYS A 96 -4.96 -1.58 10.60
C LYS A 96 -4.14 -0.61 9.77
N LEU A 97 -3.49 -1.10 8.70
CA LEU A 97 -2.73 -0.26 7.79
C LEU A 97 -3.64 0.59 6.90
N LEU A 98 -4.75 0.03 6.42
CA LEU A 98 -5.74 0.78 5.64
C LEU A 98 -6.32 1.94 6.46
N SER A 99 -6.80 1.68 7.68
CA SER A 99 -7.32 2.74 8.55
C SER A 99 -6.29 3.81 8.87
N TYR A 100 -5.02 3.43 9.08
CA TYR A 100 -3.97 4.42 9.32
C TYR A 100 -3.63 5.25 8.08
N ALA A 101 -3.62 4.64 6.89
CA ALA A 101 -3.46 5.37 5.63
C ALA A 101 -4.62 6.36 5.38
N GLU A 102 -5.86 5.94 5.69
CA GLU A 102 -7.05 6.78 5.63
C GLU A 102 -6.95 7.98 6.58
N GLU A 103 -6.49 7.77 7.83
CA GLU A 103 -6.27 8.85 8.79
C GLU A 103 -5.21 9.86 8.30
N LEU A 104 -4.10 9.38 7.74
CA LEU A 104 -3.08 10.25 7.17
C LEU A 104 -3.62 11.07 5.99
N ALA A 105 -4.37 10.43 5.09
CA ALA A 105 -4.99 11.12 3.96
C ALA A 105 -6.01 12.19 4.41
N LYS A 106 -6.80 11.92 5.46
CA LYS A 106 -7.71 12.91 6.08
C LYS A 106 -6.95 14.12 6.62
N VAL A 107 -5.85 13.89 7.33
CA VAL A 107 -4.99 14.96 7.86
C VAL A 107 -4.41 15.81 6.74
N ASP A 108 -4.10 15.20 5.59
CA ASP A 108 -3.60 15.88 4.40
C ASP A 108 -4.73 16.53 3.55
N GLY A 109 -5.99 16.52 4.04
CA GLY A 109 -7.13 17.21 3.41
C GLY A 109 -7.77 16.46 2.25
N MET A 110 -7.53 15.16 2.13
CA MET A 110 -8.12 14.32 1.08
C MET A 110 -9.55 13.92 1.43
N ASN A 111 -10.42 13.90 0.43
CA ASN A 111 -11.82 13.44 0.57
C ASN A 111 -12.00 11.97 0.20
N ASP A 112 -11.10 11.43 -0.62
CA ASP A 112 -11.16 10.08 -1.16
C ASP A 112 -9.79 9.41 -1.07
N ILE A 113 -9.76 8.08 -1.07
CA ILE A 113 -8.55 7.27 -1.24
C ILE A 113 -8.86 6.04 -2.08
N TYR A 114 -7.90 5.61 -2.90
CA TYR A 114 -8.14 4.61 -3.95
C TYR A 114 -7.25 3.37 -3.81
N ILE A 115 -7.75 2.23 -4.29
CA ILE A 115 -7.02 0.96 -4.40
C ILE A 115 -7.31 0.36 -5.78
N SER A 116 -6.27 -0.04 -6.50
CA SER A 116 -6.39 -0.87 -7.70
C SER A 116 -6.23 -2.36 -7.33
N THR A 117 -7.03 -3.23 -7.94
CA THR A 117 -6.91 -4.67 -7.70
C THR A 117 -7.62 -5.52 -8.75
N ASN A 118 -7.14 -6.75 -8.92
CA ASN A 118 -7.84 -7.80 -9.65
C ASN A 118 -8.71 -8.69 -8.72
N HIS A 119 -8.74 -8.38 -7.42
CA HIS A 119 -9.53 -9.13 -6.44
C HIS A 119 -10.95 -8.57 -6.25
N ASN A 120 -11.86 -9.44 -5.80
CA ASN A 120 -13.24 -9.10 -5.45
C ASN A 120 -13.53 -9.53 -4.00
N GLY A 121 -14.25 -8.73 -3.23
CA GLY A 121 -14.73 -9.06 -1.89
C GLY A 121 -13.70 -8.91 -0.76
N LEU A 122 -12.52 -8.35 -1.02
CA LEU A 122 -11.51 -8.09 0.02
C LEU A 122 -11.69 -6.69 0.62
N TYR A 123 -11.63 -5.64 -0.20
CA TYR A 123 -11.62 -4.25 0.26
C TYR A 123 -13.01 -3.76 0.68
N GLU A 124 -14.06 -4.37 0.14
CA GLU A 124 -15.45 -4.14 0.53
C GLU A 124 -15.67 -4.45 2.01
N LYS A 125 -14.96 -5.44 2.55
CA LYS A 125 -15.00 -5.78 3.99
C LYS A 125 -14.41 -4.68 4.88
N TYR A 126 -13.68 -3.74 4.29
CA TYR A 126 -13.10 -2.56 4.93
C TYR A 126 -13.82 -1.26 4.52
N GLY A 127 -14.98 -1.37 3.86
CA GLY A 127 -15.81 -0.22 3.51
C GLY A 127 -15.39 0.51 2.24
N TYR A 128 -14.54 -0.10 1.41
CA TYR A 128 -14.27 0.41 0.07
C TYR A 128 -15.40 0.04 -0.88
N GLU A 129 -15.77 0.97 -1.74
CA GLU A 129 -16.81 0.81 -2.74
C GLU A 129 -16.19 0.65 -4.11
N PHE A 130 -16.78 -0.20 -4.95
CA PHE A 130 -16.33 -0.31 -6.34
C PHE A 130 -16.60 1.02 -7.06
N TYR A 131 -15.55 1.61 -7.62
CA TYR A 131 -15.65 2.87 -8.33
C TYR A 131 -15.85 2.65 -9.83
N LYS A 132 -14.88 2.01 -10.51
CA LYS A 132 -14.96 1.66 -11.93
C LYS A 132 -13.86 0.68 -12.34
N MET A 133 -13.98 0.13 -13.54
CA MET A 133 -12.87 -0.55 -14.22
C MET A 133 -11.94 0.50 -14.86
N MET A 134 -10.63 0.33 -14.70
CA MET A 134 -9.60 1.16 -15.34
C MET A 134 -8.51 0.26 -15.92
N LYS A 135 -7.68 0.83 -16.81
CA LYS A 135 -6.50 0.15 -17.34
C LYS A 135 -5.30 0.41 -16.44
N ASP A 136 -4.55 -0.63 -16.13
CA ASP A 136 -3.23 -0.50 -15.53
C ASP A 136 -2.18 -0.08 -16.59
N MET A 137 -0.94 0.16 -16.14
CA MET A 137 0.17 0.51 -17.03
C MET A 137 0.54 -0.58 -18.06
N GLN A 138 0.04 -1.81 -17.89
CA GLN A 138 0.23 -2.92 -18.84
C GLN A 138 -0.94 -3.01 -19.84
N GLY A 139 -1.99 -2.20 -19.68
CA GLY A 139 -3.19 -2.24 -20.51
C GLY A 139 -4.23 -3.28 -20.05
N GLU A 140 -4.01 -3.91 -18.89
CA GLU A 140 -4.89 -4.90 -18.31
C GLU A 140 -6.03 -4.24 -17.53
N ASP A 141 -7.18 -4.92 -17.49
CA ASP A 141 -8.32 -4.45 -16.72
C ASP A 141 -8.06 -4.61 -15.22
N SER A 142 -8.19 -3.53 -14.47
CA SER A 142 -8.10 -3.51 -13.01
C SER A 142 -9.32 -2.83 -12.41
N ARG A 143 -9.79 -3.35 -11.29
CA ARG A 143 -10.87 -2.73 -10.52
C ARG A 143 -10.29 -1.63 -9.68
N VAL A 144 -10.89 -0.45 -9.75
CA VAL A 144 -10.59 0.64 -8.82
C VAL A 144 -11.68 0.71 -7.79
N TYR A 145 -11.26 0.69 -6.53
CA TYR A 145 -12.09 0.88 -5.36
C TYR A 145 -11.81 2.24 -4.74
N VAL A 146 -12.83 2.86 -4.15
CA VAL A 146 -12.75 4.15 -3.46
C VAL A 146 -13.24 4.02 -2.03
N ARG A 147 -12.61 4.76 -1.12
CA ARG A 147 -13.12 5.00 0.24
C ARG A 147 -13.25 6.50 0.44
N HIS A 148 -14.47 6.94 0.73
CA HIS A 148 -14.76 8.32 1.12
C HIS A 148 -14.31 8.54 2.58
N LEU A 149 -13.54 9.61 2.81
CA LEU A 149 -12.82 9.90 4.04
C LEU A 149 -13.59 10.86 4.96
#